data_AF-A0A4P6TPJ1-F1
#
_entry.id   AF-A0A4P6TPJ1-F1
#
_cell.length_a   1.000
_cell.length_b   1.000
_cell.length_c   1.000
_cell.angle_alpha   90.00
_cell.angle_beta   90.00
_cell.angle_gamma   90.00
#
_symmetry.space_group_name_H-M   'P 1'
#
loop_
_entity.id
_entity.type
_entity.pdbx_description
1 polymer ?
#
loop_
_entity_poly.entity_id
_entity_poly.type
_entity_poly.pdbx_seq_one_letter_code
_entity_poly.pdbx_strand_id
1 'polypeptide(L)'
;MTRSTPRTVLISGASIAGPALAYWVGAYVLAGELATRADHTEAFTAYERITRDFVEANQALATAGGTFITPTTREMLDARNAALQDAAALNGEEGRAAHAGLVLPDYAG
;
A
#
# COMPACT_ATOMS: atom_id res chain seq x y z
N MET A 1 -6.06 -20.88 -25.41
CA MET A 1 -6.43 -20.75 -23.98
C MET A 1 -5.16 -20.39 -23.21
N THR A 2 -4.86 -19.10 -23.08
CA THR A 2 -3.66 -18.62 -22.39
C THR A 2 -4.09 -18.20 -20.98
N ARG A 3 -3.69 -18.97 -19.95
CA ARG A 3 -3.93 -18.58 -18.54
C ARG A 3 -2.97 -17.42 -18.22
N SER A 4 -3.49 -16.20 -18.11
CA SER A 4 -2.75 -15.09 -17.50
C SER A 4 -2.52 -15.43 -16.03
N THR A 5 -1.27 -15.48 -15.60
CA THR A 5 -0.87 -15.88 -14.25
C THR A 5 -0.89 -14.62 -13.38
N PRO A 6 -1.51 -14.61 -12.19
CA PRO A 6 -1.59 -13.42 -11.36
C PRO A 6 -0.18 -12.89 -11.02
N ARG A 7 0.08 -11.62 -11.33
CA ARG A 7 1.37 -10.96 -11.05
C ARG A 7 1.31 -10.28 -9.69
N THR A 8 2.06 -10.83 -8.73
CA THR A 8 2.29 -10.19 -7.43
C THR A 8 3.46 -9.21 -7.56
N VAL A 9 3.24 -7.95 -7.20
CA VAL A 9 4.26 -6.90 -7.19
C VAL A 9 4.64 -6.61 -5.74
N LEU A 10 5.93 -6.71 -5.40
CA LEU A 10 6.47 -6.35 -4.09
C LEU A 10 6.78 -4.85 -4.05
N ILE A 11 6.20 -4.11 -3.11
CA ILE A 11 6.46 -2.67 -2.93
C ILE A 11 7.36 -2.49 -1.70
N SER A 12 8.48 -1.79 -1.88
CA SER A 12 9.50 -1.57 -0.84
C SER A 12 9.59 -0.08 -0.50
N GLY A 13 8.66 0.45 0.31
CA GLY A 13 8.78 1.83 0.78
C GLY A 13 7.62 2.31 1.65
N ALA A 14 7.83 2.32 2.97
CA ALA A 14 6.78 2.61 3.95
C ALA A 14 6.59 4.10 4.31
N SER A 15 7.54 4.99 4.00
CA SER A 15 7.45 6.42 4.36
C SER A 15 6.93 7.29 3.21
N ILE A 16 7.80 7.89 2.39
CA ILE A 16 7.38 8.77 1.28
C ILE A 16 6.90 7.96 0.06
N ALA A 17 7.48 6.77 -0.12
CA ALA A 17 7.21 5.90 -1.25
C ALA A 17 5.81 5.24 -1.17
N GLY A 18 5.28 4.97 0.03
CA GLY A 18 4.00 4.29 0.22
C GLY A 18 2.82 5.09 -0.37
N PRO A 19 2.63 6.36 0.01
CA PRO A 19 1.60 7.23 -0.58
C PRO A 19 1.83 7.50 -2.07
N ALA A 20 3.08 7.70 -2.49
CA ALA A 20 3.41 7.95 -3.90
C ALA A 20 3.10 6.73 -4.78
N LEU A 21 3.35 5.51 -4.31
CA LEU A 21 3.05 4.26 -5.02
C LEU A 21 1.57 3.86 -4.91
N ALA A 22 0.91 4.13 -3.77
CA ALA A 22 -0.54 4.02 -3.65
C ALA A 22 -1.26 4.94 -4.65
N TYR A 23 -0.72 6.13 -4.91
CA TYR A 23 -1.20 7.01 -5.97
C TYR A 23 -1.09 6.38 -7.37
N TRP A 24 0.07 5.79 -7.71
CA TRP A 24 0.27 5.12 -9.00
C TRP A 24 -0.63 3.87 -9.16
N VAL A 25 -0.76 3.08 -8.10
CA VAL A 25 -1.62 1.88 -8.06
C VAL A 25 -3.09 2.25 -8.20
N GLY A 26 -3.55 3.27 -7.46
CA GLY A 26 -4.91 3.78 -7.57
C GLY A 26 -5.21 4.31 -8.97
N ALA A 27 -4.29 5.07 -9.56
CA ALA A 27 -4.42 5.56 -10.93
C ALA A 27 -4.50 4.43 -11.97
N TYR A 28 -3.69 3.38 -11.82
CA TYR A 28 -3.72 2.19 -12.69
C TYR A 28 -5.05 1.46 -12.63
N VAL A 29 -5.53 1.14 -11.42
CA VAL A 29 -6.82 0.45 -11.23
C VAL A 29 -7.96 1.31 -11.76
N LEU A 30 -7.99 2.60 -11.42
CA LEU A 30 -9.06 3.51 -11.87
C LEU A 30 -9.10 3.61 -13.41
N ALA A 31 -7.95 3.79 -14.04
CA ALA A 31 -7.86 3.85 -15.51
C ALA A 31 -8.30 2.54 -16.15
N GLY A 32 -7.92 1.39 -15.61
CA GLY A 32 -8.32 0.08 -16.11
C GLY A 32 -9.81 -0.21 -15.96
N GLU A 33 -10.38 0.08 -14.79
CA GLU A 33 -11.82 -0.12 -14.56
C GLU A 33 -12.68 0.79 -15.46
N LEU A 34 -12.23 2.04 -15.70
CA LEU A 34 -12.88 2.96 -16.65
C LEU A 34 -12.73 2.53 -18.11
N ALA A 35 -11.58 1.95 -18.50
CA ALA A 35 -11.34 1.51 -19.87
C ALA A 35 -12.13 0.24 -20.25
N THR A 36 -12.48 -0.59 -19.25
CA THR A 36 -13.11 -1.90 -19.47
C THR A 36 -14.62 -1.91 -19.29
N ARG A 37 -15.21 -0.84 -18.73
CA ARG A 37 -16.65 -0.75 -18.46
C ARG A 37 -17.30 0.40 -19.20
N ALA A 38 -18.55 0.20 -19.61
CA ALA A 38 -19.34 1.21 -20.28
C ALA A 38 -19.95 2.24 -19.30
N ASP A 39 -20.28 1.82 -18.07
CA ASP A 39 -20.80 2.71 -17.02
C ASP A 39 -19.69 3.09 -16.03
N HIS A 40 -19.47 4.39 -15.86
CA HIS A 40 -18.48 4.92 -14.93
C HIS A 40 -18.83 4.60 -13.45
N THR A 41 -20.11 4.44 -13.13
CA THR A 41 -20.59 4.14 -11.77
C THR A 41 -20.18 2.73 -11.36
N GLU A 42 -20.28 1.79 -12.30
CA GLU A 42 -19.78 0.42 -12.10
C GLU A 42 -18.25 0.40 -11.98
N ALA A 43 -17.54 1.20 -12.78
CA ALA A 43 -16.09 1.34 -12.70
C ALA A 43 -15.63 1.87 -11.34
N PHE A 44 -16.28 2.92 -10.81
CA PHE A 44 -15.95 3.46 -9.49
C PHE A 44 -16.26 2.49 -8.37
N THR A 45 -17.37 1.77 -8.46
CA THR A 45 -17.72 0.73 -7.47
C THR A 45 -16.67 -0.38 -7.44
N ALA A 46 -16.19 -0.80 -8.61
CA ALA A 46 -15.17 -1.83 -8.70
C ALA A 46 -13.78 -1.34 -8.26
N TYR A 47 -13.41 -0.09 -8.59
CA TYR A 47 -12.21 0.56 -8.09
C TYR A 47 -12.18 0.61 -6.55
N GLU A 48 -13.26 1.07 -5.91
CA GLU A 48 -13.34 1.13 -4.45
C GLU A 48 -13.17 -0.26 -3.86
N ARG A 49 -13.90 -1.26 -4.37
CA ARG A 49 -13.80 -2.64 -3.89
C ARG A 49 -12.39 -3.22 -4.03
N ILE A 50 -11.66 -2.89 -5.10
CA ILE A 50 -10.30 -3.41 -5.31
C ILE A 50 -9.30 -2.73 -4.39
N THR A 51 -9.43 -1.42 -4.16
CA THR A 51 -8.40 -0.63 -3.47
C THR A 51 -8.62 -0.49 -1.97
N ARG A 52 -9.85 -0.72 -1.47
CA ARG A 52 -10.25 -0.47 -0.06
C ARG A 52 -9.28 -1.07 0.96
N ASP A 53 -9.11 -2.39 0.92
CA ASP A 53 -8.33 -3.12 1.93
C ASP A 53 -6.85 -2.68 1.92
N PHE A 54 -6.31 -2.41 0.73
CA PHE A 54 -4.95 -1.89 0.58
C PHE A 54 -4.80 -0.49 1.18
N VAL A 55 -5.76 0.41 0.93
CA VAL A 55 -5.76 1.77 1.46
C VAL A 55 -5.88 1.75 2.99
N GLU A 56 -6.79 0.96 3.54
CA GLU A 56 -6.98 0.83 4.99
C GLU A 56 -5.72 0.32 5.68
N ALA A 57 -5.09 -0.73 5.14
CA ALA A 57 -3.85 -1.28 5.69
C ALA A 57 -2.72 -0.23 5.71
N ASN A 58 -2.56 0.54 4.63
CA ASN A 58 -1.52 1.57 4.55
C ASN A 58 -1.83 2.79 5.44
N GLN A 59 -3.09 3.17 5.61
CA GLN A 59 -3.49 4.24 6.54
C GLN A 59 -3.29 3.84 8.01
N ALA A 60 -3.55 2.58 8.35
CA ALA A 60 -3.30 2.05 9.70
C ALA A 60 -1.81 2.13 10.07
N LEU A 61 -0.92 1.80 9.12
CA LEU A 61 0.53 1.96 9.30
C LEU A 61 0.96 3.41 9.50
N ALA A 62 0.40 4.33 8.72
CA ALA A 62 0.69 5.76 8.86
C ALA A 62 0.28 6.31 10.24
N THR A 63 -0.87 5.83 10.76
CA THR A 63 -1.38 6.24 12.08
C THR A 63 -0.54 5.65 13.21
N ALA A 64 -0.21 4.36 13.14
CA ALA A 64 0.63 3.69 14.14
C ALA A 64 2.08 4.24 14.15
N GLY A 65 2.60 4.68 12.99
CA GLY A 65 3.92 5.28 12.86
C GLY A 65 4.06 6.71 13.41
N GLY A 66 2.95 7.39 13.73
CA GLY A 66 2.98 8.81 14.15
C GLY A 66 3.87 9.07 15.37
N THR A 67 3.75 8.26 16.41
CA THR A 67 4.54 8.36 17.66
C THR A 67 6.03 8.05 17.44
N PHE A 68 6.34 7.21 16.44
CA PHE A 68 7.71 6.86 16.05
C PHE A 68 8.37 7.95 15.20
N ILE A 69 7.62 8.57 14.28
CA ILE A 69 8.12 9.62 13.38
C ILE A 69 8.22 10.98 14.10
N THR A 70 7.25 11.32 14.95
CA THR A 70 7.23 12.58 15.72
C THR A 70 7.26 12.30 17.23
N PRO A 71 8.43 11.91 17.79
CA PRO A 71 8.54 11.65 19.21
C PRO A 71 8.37 12.95 20.01
N THR A 72 7.49 12.94 21.01
CA THR A 72 7.18 14.10 21.87
C THR A 72 7.90 14.06 23.21
N THR A 73 8.51 12.92 23.59
CA THR A 73 9.32 12.77 24.81
C THR A 73 10.72 12.25 24.51
N ARG A 74 11.62 12.40 25.47
CA ARG A 74 13.01 11.94 25.37
C ARG A 74 13.09 10.41 25.40
N GLU A 75 12.29 9.74 26.23
CA GLU A 75 12.24 8.27 26.24
C GLU A 75 11.80 7.72 24.88
N MET A 76 10.82 8.36 24.23
CA MET A 76 10.34 7.96 22.90
C MET A 76 11.41 8.16 21.82
N LEU A 77 12.20 9.23 21.90
CA LEU A 77 13.32 9.47 20.99
C LEU A 77 14.40 8.40 21.14
N ASP A 78 14.73 8.03 22.37
CA ASP A 78 15.76 7.02 22.66
C ASP A 78 15.31 5.63 22.23
N ALA A 79 14.05 5.26 22.51
CA ALA A 79 13.45 4.02 22.05
C ALA A 79 13.43 3.91 20.52
N ARG A 80 13.05 4.99 19.84
CA ARG A 80 13.08 5.06 18.37
C ARG A 80 14.50 4.97 17.81
N ASN A 81 15.47 5.63 18.43
CA ASN A 81 16.87 5.56 17.98
C ASN A 81 17.45 4.15 18.16
N ALA A 82 17.14 3.47 19.26
CA ALA A 82 17.51 2.07 19.45
C ALA A 82 16.87 1.16 18.40
N ALA A 83 15.58 1.35 18.11
CA ALA A 83 14.88 0.60 17.05
C ALA A 83 15.44 0.88 15.65
N LEU A 84 15.85 2.12 15.35
CA LEU A 84 16.45 2.47 14.05
C LEU A 84 17.83 1.83 13.84
N GLN A 85 18.55 1.51 14.90
CA GLN A 85 19.83 0.81 14.83
C GLN A 85 19.67 -0.68 14.48
N ASP A 86 18.45 -1.23 14.63
CA ASP A 86 18.11 -2.59 14.22
C ASP A 86 17.19 -2.59 12.98
N ALA A 87 17.80 -2.74 11.80
CA ALA A 87 17.10 -2.76 10.53
C ALA A 87 16.08 -3.92 10.38
N ALA A 88 16.19 -4.99 11.19
CA ALA A 88 15.24 -6.08 11.20
C ALA A 88 13.96 -5.74 11.98
N ALA A 89 14.07 -4.96 13.07
CA ALA A 89 12.94 -4.51 13.87
C ALA A 89 12.02 -3.53 13.12
N LEU A 90 12.56 -2.76 12.16
CA LEU A 90 11.78 -1.83 11.33
C LEU A 90 10.98 -2.51 10.21
N ASN A 91 11.32 -3.76 9.85
CA ASN A 91 10.77 -4.49 8.70
C ASN A 91 10.05 -5.78 9.13
N GLY A 92 9.24 -5.70 10.20
CA GLY A 92 8.38 -6.82 10.62
C GLY A 92 7.47 -7.31 9.48
N GLU A 93 7.11 -8.60 9.50
CA GLU A 93 6.33 -9.26 8.43
C GLU A 93 5.03 -8.53 8.05
N GLU A 94 4.37 -7.88 9.03
CA GLU A 94 3.16 -7.07 8.80
C GLU A 94 3.39 -5.87 7.88
N GLY A 95 4.54 -5.20 7.97
CA GLY A 95 4.90 -4.10 7.07
C GLY A 95 5.03 -4.60 5.63
N ARG A 96 5.72 -5.72 5.41
CA ARG A 96 5.86 -6.33 4.09
C ARG A 96 4.52 -6.78 3.50
N ALA A 97 3.65 -7.38 4.30
CA ALA A 97 2.34 -7.83 3.87
C ALA A 97 1.43 -6.66 3.45
N ALA A 98 1.46 -5.55 4.20
CA ALA A 98 0.70 -4.35 3.87
C ALA A 98 1.24 -3.63 2.61
N HIS A 99 2.55 -3.69 2.35
CA HIS A 99 3.14 -3.08 1.15
C HIS A 99 2.95 -3.92 -0.12
N ALA A 100 2.81 -5.25 -0.03
CA ALA A 100 2.65 -6.14 -1.20
C ALA A 100 1.23 -6.72 -1.37
N GLY A 101 0.26 -6.26 -0.58
CA GLY A 101 -1.04 -6.92 -0.43
C GLY A 101 -2.00 -6.78 -1.61
N LEU A 102 -1.75 -5.89 -2.57
CA LEU A 102 -2.66 -5.70 -3.69
C LEU A 102 -2.20 -6.48 -4.92
N VAL A 103 -3.00 -7.47 -5.32
CA VAL A 103 -2.89 -8.13 -6.62
C VAL A 103 -3.47 -7.20 -7.68
N LEU A 104 -2.62 -6.75 -8.61
CA LEU A 104 -3.06 -5.85 -9.67
C LEU A 104 -3.86 -6.61 -10.74
N PRO A 105 -5.04 -6.10 -11.12
CA PRO A 105 -5.79 -6.66 -12.25
C PRO A 105 -5.01 -6.48 -13.56
N ASP A 106 -5.16 -7.46 -14.45
CA ASP A 106 -4.60 -7.39 -15.79
C ASP A 106 -5.62 -6.75 -16.74
N TYR A 107 -5.36 -5.51 -17.15
CA TYR A 107 -6.19 -4.79 -18.11
C TYR A 107 -5.65 -4.88 -19.54
N ALA A 108 -4.50 -5.54 -19.74
CA ALA A 108 -3.94 -5.79 -21.07
C ALA A 108 -4.64 -7.02 -21.67
N GLY A 109 -5.77 -6.77 -22.34
CA GLY A 109 -6.35 -7.69 -23.32
C GLY A 109 -5.58 -7.70 -24.63
#